data_AF-A0AA39L5S7-F1
#
_entry.id   AF-A0AA39L5S7-F1
#
_cell.length_a   1.000
_cell.length_b   1.000
_cell.length_c   1.000
_cell.angle_alpha   90.00
_cell.angle_beta   90.00
_cell.angle_gamma   90.00
#
_symmetry.space_group_name_H-M   'P 1'
#
loop_
_entity.id
_entity.type
_entity.pdbx_description
1 polymer ?
#
loop_
_entity_poly.entity_id
_entity_poly.type
_entity_poly.pdbx_seq_one_letter_code
_entity_poly.pdbx_strand_id
1 'polypeptide(L)'
;MQLITLLSAATLASAAALPNSLEARNKDVLPGHCCFTLKDSSGNTVQQSSTGQVQIASSQPSGWYCLDLSSSSAKVLRDDPNNACIVDSRGQFMCVDPIPGNVAWTLGSGGELKYGGSTKFSNCNGKVFGGSRSGCKTTTLKASGKKGSC
;
A
#
# COMPACT_ATOMS: atom_id res chain seq x y z
N MET A 1 9.24 -9.62 -68.53
CA MET A 1 9.76 -10.05 -67.21
C MET A 1 9.39 -8.96 -66.22
N GLN A 2 8.23 -9.08 -65.56
CA GLN A 2 7.68 -8.05 -64.65
C GLN A 2 8.02 -8.42 -63.20
N LEU A 3 8.70 -7.51 -62.50
CA LEU A 3 9.03 -7.59 -61.08
C LEU A 3 7.75 -7.49 -60.25
N ILE A 4 7.49 -8.48 -59.38
CA ILE A 4 6.41 -8.43 -58.39
C ILE A 4 6.99 -7.86 -57.09
N THR A 5 6.52 -6.67 -56.74
CA THR A 5 6.85 -5.92 -55.52
C THR A 5 6.29 -6.64 -54.29
N LEU A 6 7.16 -6.97 -53.32
CA LEU A 6 6.79 -7.56 -52.04
C LEU A 6 6.15 -6.48 -51.14
N LEU A 7 4.86 -6.63 -50.82
CA LEU A 7 4.18 -5.84 -49.78
C LEU A 7 4.51 -6.41 -48.40
N SER A 8 5.28 -5.67 -47.60
CA SER A 8 5.47 -5.95 -46.18
C SER A 8 4.25 -5.46 -45.39
N ALA A 9 3.43 -6.38 -44.87
CA ALA A 9 2.35 -6.05 -43.95
C ALA A 9 2.92 -5.88 -42.53
N ALA A 10 3.05 -4.64 -42.07
CA ALA A 10 3.35 -4.33 -40.67
C ALA A 10 2.07 -4.55 -39.83
N THR A 11 2.05 -5.59 -39.02
CA THR A 11 1.00 -5.84 -38.02
C THR A 11 1.13 -4.82 -36.88
N LEU A 12 0.11 -3.98 -36.73
CA LEU A 12 -0.06 -3.07 -35.60
C LEU A 12 -0.17 -3.87 -34.30
N ALA A 13 0.77 -3.66 -33.38
CA ALA A 13 0.68 -4.17 -32.03
C ALA A 13 -0.45 -3.44 -31.29
N SER A 14 -1.53 -4.14 -30.95
CA SER A 14 -2.54 -3.64 -30.02
C SER A 14 -1.90 -3.47 -28.64
N ALA A 15 -1.59 -2.23 -28.27
CA ALA A 15 -1.34 -1.88 -26.88
C ALA A 15 -2.65 -2.07 -26.11
N ALA A 16 -2.82 -3.23 -25.49
CA ALA A 16 -3.88 -3.43 -24.50
C ALA A 16 -3.60 -2.45 -23.35
N ALA A 17 -4.33 -1.35 -23.32
CA ALA A 17 -4.39 -0.47 -22.16
C ALA A 17 -4.87 -1.31 -20.98
N LEU A 18 -3.96 -1.63 -20.06
CA LEU A 18 -4.32 -2.25 -18.78
C LEU A 18 -5.33 -1.33 -18.10
N PRO A 19 -6.55 -1.82 -17.78
CA PRO A 19 -7.52 -1.01 -17.09
C PRO A 19 -6.92 -0.57 -15.75
N ASN A 20 -6.94 0.74 -15.50
CA ASN A 20 -6.49 1.35 -14.24
C ASN A 20 -7.08 0.59 -13.05
N SER A 21 -6.22 -0.18 -12.41
CA SER A 21 -6.54 -1.26 -11.49
C SER A 21 -6.91 -0.73 -10.11
N LEU A 22 -8.17 -0.28 -9.99
CA LEU A 22 -8.91 -0.33 -8.73
C LEU A 22 -9.94 -1.47 -8.72
N GLU A 23 -10.54 -1.79 -9.87
CA GLU A 23 -11.53 -2.89 -9.99
C GLU A 23 -10.89 -4.28 -10.19
N ALA A 24 -9.66 -4.35 -10.71
CA ALA A 24 -8.91 -5.62 -10.82
C ALA A 24 -8.38 -6.14 -9.47
N ARG A 25 -8.37 -5.30 -8.43
CA ARG A 25 -7.80 -5.57 -7.08
C ARG A 25 -8.75 -6.34 -6.16
N ASN A 26 -9.79 -6.96 -6.72
CA ASN A 26 -10.89 -7.55 -5.97
C ASN A 26 -10.95 -9.08 -6.04
N LYS A 27 -9.99 -9.76 -6.67
CA LYS A 27 -10.19 -11.19 -6.99
C LYS A 27 -9.57 -12.23 -6.08
N ASP A 28 -8.47 -12.01 -5.37
CA ASP A 28 -7.96 -13.06 -4.47
C ASP A 28 -7.26 -12.47 -3.24
N VAL A 29 -8.04 -12.00 -2.26
CA VAL A 29 -7.49 -11.83 -0.91
C VAL A 29 -7.18 -13.23 -0.38
N LEU A 30 -5.90 -13.54 -0.20
CA LEU A 30 -5.47 -14.85 0.29
C LEU A 30 -6.14 -15.19 1.63
N PRO A 31 -6.50 -16.46 1.88
CA PRO A 31 -7.00 -16.89 3.18
C PRO A 31 -6.07 -16.42 4.31
N GLY A 32 -6.66 -15.98 5.43
CA GLY A 32 -5.89 -15.48 6.57
C GLY A 32 -5.35 -14.05 6.41
N HIS A 33 -5.61 -13.37 5.29
CA HIS A 33 -5.23 -11.98 5.11
C HIS A 33 -6.41 -11.02 5.32
N CYS A 34 -6.13 -9.87 5.92
CA CYS A 34 -7.05 -8.75 6.02
C CYS A 34 -6.51 -7.59 5.17
N CYS A 35 -7.19 -7.27 4.07
CA CYS A 35 -6.77 -6.22 3.16
C CYS A 35 -7.69 -4.99 3.24
N PHE A 36 -7.13 -3.80 3.11
CA PHE A 36 -7.83 -2.54 3.35
C PHE A 36 -7.10 -1.34 2.72
N THR A 37 -7.81 -0.23 2.63
CA THR A 37 -7.22 1.11 2.47
C THR A 37 -7.01 1.73 3.86
N LEU A 38 -6.13 2.71 3.97
CA LEU A 38 -5.94 3.47 5.21
C LEU A 38 -6.53 4.87 5.10
N LYS A 39 -7.08 5.36 6.21
CA LYS A 39 -7.49 6.75 6.39
C LYS A 39 -6.83 7.37 7.61
N ASP A 40 -6.51 8.66 7.54
CA ASP A 40 -6.06 9.41 8.70
C ASP A 40 -7.22 9.78 9.64
N SER A 41 -6.93 10.33 10.81
CA SER A 41 -7.97 10.73 11.78
C SER A 41 -8.88 11.85 11.29
N SER A 42 -8.49 12.55 10.22
CA SER A 42 -9.27 13.60 9.57
C SER A 42 -10.11 13.06 8.40
N GLY A 43 -10.06 11.75 8.13
CA GLY A 43 -10.83 11.08 7.08
C GLY A 43 -10.18 11.08 5.70
N ASN A 44 -8.98 11.66 5.57
CA ASN A 44 -8.22 11.67 4.32
C ASN A 44 -7.74 10.25 4.00
N THR A 45 -7.88 9.84 2.75
CA THR A 45 -7.29 8.59 2.26
C THR A 45 -5.77 8.70 2.30
N VAL A 46 -5.13 7.65 2.78
CA VAL A 46 -3.67 7.48 2.73
C VAL A 46 -3.29 7.00 1.34
N GLN A 47 -2.28 7.63 0.78
CA GLN A 47 -1.75 7.35 -0.55
C GLN A 47 -0.34 6.77 -0.46
N GLN A 48 0.12 6.17 -1.56
CA GLN A 48 1.48 5.64 -1.66
C GLN A 48 2.14 6.11 -2.96
N SER A 49 3.35 6.67 -2.85
CA SER A 49 4.16 7.05 -4.01
C SER A 49 4.81 5.84 -4.69
N SER A 50 5.32 6.03 -5.90
CA SER A 50 6.05 5.00 -6.65
C SER A 50 7.33 4.50 -5.96
N THR A 51 7.91 5.27 -5.04
CA THR A 51 9.07 4.87 -4.24
C THR A 51 8.69 4.15 -2.94
N GLY A 52 7.41 3.81 -2.76
CA GLY A 52 6.92 3.12 -1.57
C GLY A 52 6.61 4.02 -0.38
N GLN A 53 6.87 5.33 -0.48
CA GLN A 53 6.60 6.26 0.62
C GLN A 53 5.09 6.44 0.85
N VAL A 54 4.66 6.27 2.10
CA VAL A 54 3.27 6.48 2.52
C VAL A 54 3.01 7.96 2.81
N GLN A 55 1.89 8.46 2.29
CA GLN A 55 1.54 9.87 2.30
C GLN A 55 0.06 10.10 2.65
N ILE A 56 -0.27 11.31 3.11
CA ILE A 56 -1.64 11.77 3.38
C ILE A 56 -1.87 13.06 2.61
N ALA A 57 -3.08 13.21 2.06
CA ALA A 57 -3.51 14.41 1.32
C ALA A 57 -2.56 14.72 0.13
N SER A 58 -2.06 13.69 -0.53
CA SER A 58 -1.25 13.82 -1.75
C SER A 58 -2.07 13.46 -3.00
N SER A 59 -1.51 13.78 -4.17
CA SER A 59 -2.07 13.40 -5.47
C SER A 59 -1.65 11.99 -5.92
N GLN A 60 -1.03 11.21 -5.04
CA GLN A 60 -0.60 9.84 -5.35
C GLN A 60 -1.80 8.88 -5.38
N PRO A 61 -1.66 7.70 -5.98
CA PRO A 61 -2.69 6.66 -5.89
C PRO A 61 -2.96 6.26 -4.43
N SER A 62 -4.22 5.93 -4.13
CA SER A 62 -4.60 5.38 -2.82
C SER A 62 -3.77 4.14 -2.51
N GLY A 63 -3.27 4.05 -1.28
CA GLY A 63 -2.57 2.86 -0.80
C GLY A 63 -3.56 1.71 -0.58
N TRP A 64 -3.13 0.51 -0.94
CA TRP A 64 -3.81 -0.74 -0.62
C TRP A 64 -2.87 -1.62 0.18
N TYR A 65 -3.33 -2.13 1.31
CA TYR A 65 -2.50 -2.83 2.27
C TYR A 65 -3.16 -4.13 2.71
N CYS A 66 -2.37 -5.18 2.89
CA CYS A 66 -2.80 -6.48 3.37
C CYS A 66 -1.97 -6.88 4.60
N LEU A 67 -2.67 -7.22 5.68
CA LEU A 67 -2.07 -7.76 6.90
C LEU A 67 -2.27 -9.27 6.92
N ASP A 68 -1.17 -10.02 6.98
CA ASP A 68 -1.20 -11.47 7.21
C ASP A 68 -1.54 -11.74 8.69
N LEU A 69 -2.70 -12.34 8.94
CA LEU A 69 -3.16 -12.72 10.28
C LEU A 69 -2.86 -14.19 10.62
N SER A 70 -2.38 -14.98 9.65
CA SER A 70 -2.09 -16.40 9.82
C SER A 70 -0.78 -16.66 10.56
N SER A 71 0.17 -15.71 10.48
CA SER A 71 1.45 -15.82 11.18
C SER A 71 1.32 -15.53 12.69
N SER A 72 1.75 -16.48 13.50
CA SER A 72 1.91 -16.31 14.96
C SER A 72 3.14 -15.48 15.34
N SER A 73 4.08 -15.32 14.41
CA SER A 73 5.36 -14.64 14.58
C SER A 73 5.44 -13.42 13.65
N ALA A 74 5.12 -12.25 14.20
CA ALA A 74 5.07 -10.94 13.53
C ALA A 74 4.13 -10.88 12.30
N LYS A 75 3.07 -10.08 12.41
CA LYS A 75 2.18 -9.85 11.27
C LYS A 75 2.83 -8.83 10.34
N VAL A 76 3.01 -9.23 9.09
CA VAL A 76 3.61 -8.39 8.06
C VAL A 76 2.49 -7.62 7.37
N LEU A 77 2.64 -6.30 7.30
CA LEU A 77 1.82 -5.46 6.45
C LEU A 77 2.49 -5.37 5.09
N ARG A 78 1.76 -5.68 4.01
CA ARG A 78 2.24 -5.58 2.64
C ARG A 78 1.41 -4.61 1.84
N ASP A 79 2.02 -3.95 0.87
CA ASP A 79 1.31 -3.13 -0.11
C ASP A 79 0.80 -3.98 -1.29
N ASP A 80 0.19 -3.33 -2.27
CA ASP A 80 -0.36 -3.98 -3.46
C ASP A 80 0.67 -4.74 -4.32
N PRO A 81 1.87 -4.19 -4.61
CA PRO A 81 2.95 -4.96 -5.22
C PRO A 81 3.58 -6.04 -4.33
N ASN A 82 3.02 -6.31 -3.14
CA ASN A 82 3.48 -7.29 -2.16
C ASN A 82 4.81 -6.91 -1.47
N ASN A 83 5.23 -5.65 -1.51
CA ASN A 83 6.34 -5.14 -0.71
C ASN A 83 5.94 -5.08 0.76
N ALA A 84 6.84 -5.53 1.64
CA ALA A 84 6.69 -5.35 3.07
C ALA A 84 6.78 -3.86 3.42
N CYS A 85 5.84 -3.45 4.25
CA CYS A 85 5.79 -2.14 4.84
C CYS A 85 6.59 -2.11 6.14
N ILE A 86 7.35 -1.03 6.33
CA ILE A 86 8.19 -0.79 7.49
C ILE A 86 8.06 0.66 7.94
N VAL A 87 8.53 0.92 9.16
CA VAL A 87 8.94 2.25 9.57
C VAL A 87 10.46 2.24 9.59
N ASP A 88 11.09 3.01 8.71
CA ASP A 88 12.55 3.00 8.52
C ASP A 88 13.30 3.59 9.73
N SER A 89 14.63 3.60 9.68
CA SER A 89 15.48 4.15 10.74
C SER A 89 15.31 5.65 10.98
N ARG A 90 14.69 6.38 10.05
CA ARG A 90 14.32 7.80 10.18
C ARG A 90 12.90 7.97 10.75
N GLY A 91 12.20 6.87 11.00
CA GLY A 91 10.82 6.84 11.47
C GLY A 91 9.80 6.94 10.35
N GLN A 92 10.20 6.85 9.08
CA GLN A 92 9.31 7.06 7.93
C GLN A 92 8.60 5.76 7.55
N PHE A 93 7.27 5.84 7.36
CA PHE A 93 6.47 4.71 6.89
C PHE A 93 6.65 4.55 5.38
N MET A 94 7.24 3.43 4.96
CA MET A 94 7.44 3.05 3.56
C MET A 94 7.12 1.57 3.30
N CYS A 95 6.82 1.21 2.06
CA CYS A 95 6.69 -0.17 1.59
C CYS A 95 7.67 -0.40 0.43
N VAL A 96 8.80 -1.07 0.70
CA VAL A 96 9.97 -1.10 -0.21
C VAL A 96 10.74 -2.42 -0.24
N ASP A 97 10.53 -3.32 0.72
CA ASP A 97 11.39 -4.50 0.91
C ASP A 97 10.61 -5.80 0.62
N PRO A 98 11.14 -6.77 -0.14
CA PRO A 98 10.56 -8.12 -0.18
C PRO A 98 10.74 -8.89 1.14
N ILE A 99 11.77 -8.58 1.95
CA ILE A 99 12.03 -9.21 3.25
C ILE A 99 11.32 -8.42 4.34
N PRO A 100 10.38 -9.03 5.08
CA PRO A 100 9.77 -8.37 6.21
C PRO A 100 10.84 -8.11 7.28
N GLY A 101 11.05 -6.84 7.64
CA GLY A 101 11.72 -6.53 8.89
C GLY A 101 10.98 -7.19 10.07
N ASN A 102 11.66 -7.36 11.21
CA ASN A 102 11.07 -7.86 12.46
C ASN A 102 10.03 -6.88 13.03
N VAL A 103 8.92 -6.69 12.32
CA VAL A 103 7.95 -5.62 12.56
C VAL A 103 6.60 -6.24 12.86
N ALA A 104 6.09 -5.98 14.07
CA ALA A 104 4.75 -6.39 14.46
C ALA A 104 3.75 -5.29 14.10
N TRP A 105 3.29 -5.28 12.85
CA TRP A 105 2.08 -4.55 12.48
C TRP A 105 0.88 -5.23 13.13
N THR A 106 -0.12 -4.50 13.59
CA THR A 106 -1.38 -5.11 14.01
C THR A 106 -2.54 -4.19 13.67
N LEU A 107 -3.75 -4.75 13.61
CA LEU A 107 -4.98 -3.97 13.60
C LEU A 107 -5.63 -4.07 14.98
N GLY A 108 -5.97 -2.92 15.55
CA GLY A 108 -6.85 -2.84 16.72
C GLY A 108 -8.28 -3.26 16.38
N SER A 109 -9.09 -3.53 17.40
CA SER A 109 -10.51 -3.88 17.25
C SER A 109 -11.31 -2.80 16.51
N GLY A 110 -10.96 -1.52 16.70
CA GLY A 110 -11.54 -0.40 15.96
C GLY A 110 -11.00 -0.25 14.53
N GLY A 111 -10.03 -1.08 14.11
CA GLY A 111 -9.36 -0.98 12.81
C GLY A 111 -8.17 -0.01 12.81
N GLU A 112 -7.73 0.49 13.97
CA GLU A 112 -6.53 1.32 14.06
C GLU A 112 -5.30 0.47 13.72
N LEU A 113 -4.52 0.91 12.75
CA LEU A 113 -3.22 0.32 12.46
C LEU A 113 -2.28 0.62 13.62
N LYS A 114 -1.52 -0.38 14.05
CA LYS A 114 -0.48 -0.24 15.05
C LYS A 114 0.86 -0.67 14.50
N TYR A 115 1.88 0.09 14.86
CA TYR A 115 3.28 -0.23 14.64
C TYR A 115 3.96 -0.31 16.01
N GLY A 116 4.59 -1.45 16.31
CA GLY A 116 5.27 -1.65 17.61
C GLY A 116 4.33 -1.44 18.81
N GLY A 117 3.05 -1.80 18.67
CA GLY A 117 2.02 -1.61 19.71
C GLY A 117 1.40 -0.21 19.79
N SER A 118 1.96 0.80 19.12
CA SER A 118 1.44 2.17 19.11
C SER A 118 0.51 2.43 17.94
N THR A 119 -0.60 3.15 18.17
CA THR A 119 -1.51 3.68 17.13
C THR A 119 -1.11 5.08 16.65
N LYS A 120 -0.08 5.68 17.25
CA LYS A 120 0.33 7.06 16.94
C LYS A 120 1.22 7.07 15.71
N PHE A 121 0.85 7.94 14.77
CA PHE A 121 1.66 8.31 13.62
C PHE A 121 1.77 9.83 13.57
N SER A 122 2.72 10.33 12.78
CA SER A 122 2.88 11.75 12.50
C SER A 122 2.77 12.02 11.02
N ASN A 123 2.05 13.08 10.66
CA ASN A 123 2.03 13.64 9.32
C ASN A 123 2.93 14.88 9.30
N CYS A 124 4.04 14.80 8.58
CA CYS A 124 4.98 15.90 8.37
C CYS A 124 4.98 16.26 6.87
N ASN A 125 4.30 17.35 6.51
CA ASN A 125 4.19 17.82 5.11
C ASN A 125 3.70 16.71 4.14
N GLY A 126 2.66 15.99 4.53
CA GLY A 126 2.06 14.91 3.77
C GLY A 126 2.77 13.56 3.93
N LYS A 127 3.97 13.49 4.51
CA LYS A 127 4.70 12.22 4.74
C LYS A 127 4.31 11.60 6.07
N VAL A 128 4.13 10.28 6.09
CA VAL A 128 3.74 9.54 7.29
C VAL A 128 4.96 8.97 8.02
N PHE A 129 4.98 9.15 9.33
CA PHE A 129 6.02 8.64 10.23
C PHE A 129 5.38 7.84 11.38
N GLY A 130 6.08 6.82 11.86
CA GLY A 130 5.68 6.09 13.07
C GLY A 130 5.91 6.95 14.33
N GLY A 131 4.97 6.90 15.28
CA GLY A 131 5.05 7.65 16.54
C GLY A 131 4.74 9.14 16.42
N SER A 132 4.94 9.86 17.53
CA SER A 132 4.82 11.31 17.60
C SER A 132 6.17 11.96 17.27
N ARG A 133 6.15 13.05 16.48
CA ARG A 133 7.35 13.78 16.06
C ARG A 133 7.15 15.29 16.21
N SER A 134 8.18 15.99 16.71
CA SER A 134 8.12 17.45 16.91
C SER A 134 7.91 18.18 15.57
N GLY A 135 7.07 19.22 15.59
CA GLY A 135 6.73 20.00 14.40
C GLY A 135 5.78 19.31 13.42
N CYS A 136 5.23 18.14 13.75
CA CYS A 136 4.32 17.39 12.90
C CYS A 136 2.96 17.18 13.56
N LYS A 137 1.91 17.03 12.73
CA LYS A 137 0.57 16.72 13.23
C LYS A 137 0.51 15.25 13.63
N THR A 138 0.20 14.96 14.89
CA THR A 138 -0.09 13.57 15.30
C THR A 138 -1.41 13.11 14.70
N THR A 139 -1.46 11.88 14.21
CA THR A 139 -2.65 11.23 13.64
C THR A 139 -2.71 9.76 14.06
N THR A 140 -3.87 9.15 13.86
CA THR A 140 -4.02 7.70 13.79
C THR A 140 -4.26 7.30 12.34
N LEU A 141 -3.97 6.04 12.00
CA LEU A 141 -4.32 5.45 10.71
C LEU A 141 -5.33 4.34 10.95
N LYS A 142 -6.42 4.35 10.20
CA LYS A 142 -7.54 3.42 10.38
C LYS A 142 -7.85 2.70 9.08
N ALA A 143 -7.96 1.38 9.16
CA ALA A 143 -8.36 0.52 8.06
C ALA A 143 -9.80 0.82 7.63
N SER A 144 -10.00 0.95 6.32
CA SER A 144 -11.29 1.19 5.67
C SER A 144 -11.43 0.30 4.44
N GLY A 145 -12.66 -0.09 4.09
CA GLY A 145 -12.91 -0.99 2.96
C GLY A 145 -12.26 -2.37 3.15
N LYS A 146 -12.31 -2.91 4.38
CA LYS A 146 -11.73 -4.20 4.77
C LYS A 146 -12.29 -5.36 3.93
N LYS A 147 -11.43 -6.28 3.51
CA LYS A 147 -11.74 -7.50 2.75
C LYS A 147 -10.90 -8.69 3.27
N GLY A 148 -11.43 -9.89 3.18
CA GLY A 148 -10.77 -11.12 3.68
C GLY A 148 -11.13 -11.44 5.13
N SER A 149 -10.21 -12.08 5.85
CA SER A 149 -10.41 -12.58 7.23
C SER A 149 -10.16 -11.52 8.31
N CYS A 150 -10.71 -10.31 8.11
CA CYS A 150 -10.74 -9.24 9.10
C CYS A 150 -11.84 -9.48 10.15
#